data_AF-A0A6P0WWQ9-F1
#
_entry.id   AF-A0A6P0WWQ9-F1
#
_cell.length_a   1.000
_cell.length_b   1.000
_cell.length_c   1.000
_cell.angle_alpha   90.00
_cell.angle_beta   90.00
_cell.angle_gamma   90.00
#
_symmetry.space_group_name_H-M   'P 1'
#
loop_
_entity.id
_entity.type
_entity.pdbx_description
1 polymer ?
#
loop_
_entity_poly.entity_id
_entity_poly.type
_entity_poly.pdbx_seq_one_letter_code
_entity_poly.pdbx_strand_id
1 'polypeptide(L)' 'MKRVTPTELRGNLYNLLDEILETGIPLEIERGGKRLQIVPVEKVDKLQRYIFKV' A
#
# COMPACT_ATOMS: atom_id res chain seq x y z
N MET A 1 -2.47 0.50 9.40
CA MET A 1 -2.30 -0.67 8.52
C MET A 1 -3.63 -0.94 7.84
N LYS A 2 -3.70 -0.84 6.51
CA LYS A 2 -4.92 -1.04 5.73
C LYS A 2 -4.96 -2.51 5.28
N ARG A 3 -6.08 -3.18 5.53
CA ARG A 3 -6.30 -4.59 5.16
C ARG A 3 -7.39 -4.63 4.11
N VAL A 4 -7.12 -5.30 2.99
CA VAL A 4 -8.06 -5.42 1.88
C VAL A 4 -8.28 -6.88 1.51
N THR A 5 -9.51 -7.22 1.14
CA THR A 5 -9.82 -8.55 0.64
C THR A 5 -9.41 -8.69 -0.84
N PRO A 6 -9.11 -9.91 -1.35
CA PRO A 6 -8.66 -10.12 -2.73
C PRO A 6 -9.68 -9.65 -3.77
N THR A 7 -10.96 -9.68 -3.42
CA THR A 7 -12.08 -9.27 -4.29
C THR A 7 -12.12 -7.77 -4.47
N GLU A 8 -11.94 -7.01 -3.38
CA GLU A 8 -11.81 -5.55 -3.42
C GLU A 8 -10.52 -5.12 -4.12
N LEU A 9 -9.45 -5.90 -3.94
CA LEU A 9 -8.18 -5.69 -4.59
C LEU A 9 -8.29 -5.78 -6.11
N ARG A 10 -9.08 -6.70 -6.63
CA ARG A 10 -9.19 -6.93 -8.07
C ARG A 10 -9.87 -5.77 -8.81
N GLY A 11 -10.76 -5.04 -8.14
CA GLY A 11 -11.42 -3.85 -8.69
C GLY A 11 -10.62 -2.55 -8.52
N ASN A 12 -9.72 -2.51 -7.54
CA ASN A 12 -8.97 -1.29 -7.16
C ASN A 12 -7.45 -1.48 -7.15
N LEU A 13 -6.93 -2.51 -7.83
CA LEU A 13 -5.51 -2.88 -7.75
C LEU A 13 -4.61 -1.71 -8.12
N TYR A 14 -4.90 -1.03 -9.23
CA TYR A 14 -4.10 0.11 -9.69
C TYR A 14 -4.15 1.27 -8.71
N ASN A 15 -5.34 1.70 -8.26
CA ASN A 15 -5.49 2.75 -7.24
C ASN A 15 -4.73 2.43 -5.94
N LEU A 16 -4.73 1.17 -5.52
CA LEU A 16 -4.01 0.73 -4.32
C LEU A 16 -2.50 0.71 -4.54
N LEU A 17 -2.03 0.33 -5.72
CA LEU A 17 -0.61 0.40 -6.09
C LEU A 17 -0.13 1.84 -6.15
N ASP A 18 -0.91 2.74 -6.76
CA ASP A 18 -0.65 4.18 -6.78
C ASP A 18 -0.61 4.75 -5.35
N GLU A 19 -1.58 4.40 -4.49
CA GLU A 19 -1.58 4.81 -3.07
C GLU A 19 -0.32 4.33 -2.34
N ILE A 20 0.17 3.12 -2.61
CA ILE A 20 1.41 2.59 -2.01
C ILE A 20 2.64 3.36 -2.52
N LEU A 21 2.69 3.69 -3.81
CA LEU A 21 3.78 4.45 -4.41
C LEU A 21 3.80 5.91 -3.94
N GLU A 22 2.63 6.55 -3.82
CA GLU A 22 2.49 7.94 -3.36
C GLU A 22 2.70 8.09 -1.85
N THR A 23 2.10 7.20 -1.05
CA THR A 23 2.13 7.34 0.42
C THR A 23 3.29 6.60 1.07
N GLY A 24 3.85 5.60 0.39
CA GLY A 24 4.82 4.66 0.94
C GLY A 24 4.25 3.73 2.01
N ILE A 25 2.92 3.66 2.17
CA ILE A 25 2.28 2.83 3.20
C ILE A 25 2.14 1.40 2.67
N PRO A 26 2.68 0.39 3.37
CA PRO A 26 2.51 -1.01 2.99
C PRO A 26 1.04 -1.45 3.05
N LEU A 27 0.63 -2.25 2.07
CA LEU A 27 -0.69 -2.86 2.01
C LEU A 27 -0.61 -4.35 2.37
N GLU A 28 -1.50 -4.80 3.26
CA GLU A 28 -1.64 -6.21 3.61
C GLU A 28 -2.89 -6.82 2.96
N ILE A 29 -2.74 -8.05 2.48
CA ILE A 29 -3.75 -8.79 1.72
C ILE A 29 -3.84 -10.19 2.29
N GLU A 30 -5.05 -10.67 2.55
CA GLU A 30 -5.27 -12.04 2.99
C GLU A 30 -5.89 -12.86 1.86
N ARG A 31 -5.25 -13.96 1.48
CA ARG A 31 -5.74 -14.87 0.43
C ARG A 31 -5.51 -16.32 0.82
N GLY A 32 -6.58 -17.10 0.92
CA GLY A 32 -6.51 -18.55 1.20
C GLY A 32 -5.82 -18.87 2.53
N GLY A 33 -6.08 -18.07 3.57
CA GLY A 33 -5.45 -18.22 4.90
C GLY A 33 -3.99 -17.77 4.97
N LYS A 34 -3.43 -17.23 3.88
CA LYS A 34 -2.08 -16.65 3.85
C LYS A 34 -2.14 -15.13 3.76
N ARG A 35 -1.22 -14.47 4.44
CA ARG A 35 -1.05 -13.01 4.39
C ARG A 35 0.06 -12.65 3.41
N LEU A 36 -0.21 -11.70 2.54
CA LEU A 36 0.70 -11.11 1.56
C LEU A 36 0.85 -9.62 1.89
N GLN A 37 2.03 -9.07 1.63
CA GLN A 37 2.30 -7.66 1.82
C GLN A 37 2.87 -7.08 0.52
N ILE A 38 2.34 -5.94 0.09
CA ILE A 38 2.86 -5.18 -1.04
C ILE A 38 3.60 -3.97 -0.48
N VAL A 39 4.86 -3.83 -0.85
CA VAL A 39 5.75 -2.71 -0.49
C VAL A 39 6.41 -2.16 -1.75
N PRO A 40 6.62 -0.83 -1.82
CA PRO A 40 7.38 -0.24 -2.90
C PRO A 40 8.86 -0.64 -2.74
N VAL A 41 9.48 -1.07 -3.84
CA VAL A 41 10.90 -1.45 -3.87
C VAL A 41 11.79 -0.21 -3.98
N GLU A 42 11.29 0.83 -4.64
CA GLU A 42 11.97 2.12 -4.73
C GLU A 42 11.87 2.86 -3.40
N LYS A 43 12.96 3.51 -2.99
CA LYS A 43 12.97 4.34 -1.78
C LYS A 43 12.08 5.55 -2.03
N VAL A 44 10.86 5.53 -1.50
CA VAL A 44 10.06 6.74 -1.35
C VAL A 44 10.87 7.67 -0.44
N ASP A 45 11.36 8.78 -0.98
CA ASP A 45 12.25 9.70 -0.28
C ASP A 45 11.60 10.15 1.05
N LYS A 46 12.14 9.63 2.16
CA LYS A 46 11.60 9.82 3.53
C LYS A 46 11.45 11.30 3.93
N LEU A 47 12.06 12.24 3.20
CA LEU A 47 11.94 13.68 3.44
C LEU A 47 10.55 14.24 3.08
N GLN A 48 9.82 13.64 2.12
CA GLN A 48 8.50 14.15 1.72
C GLN A 48 7.42 13.92 2.80
N ARG A 49 7.63 12.92 3.68
CA ARG A 49 6.70 12.55 4.76
C ARG A 49 6.56 13.62 5.86
N TYR A 50 7.53 14.52 6.01
CA TYR A 50 7.59 15.48 7.12
C TYR A 50 6.97 16.86 6.83
N ILE A 51 6.64 17.18 5.57
CA ILE A 51 6.10 18.51 5.22
C ILE A 51 4.60 18.64 5.53
N PHE A 52 3.87 17.54 5.72
CA PHE A 52 2.40 17.55 5.89
C PHE A 52 1.90 17.39 7.33
N LYS A 53 2.74 17.65 8.33
CA LYS A 53 2.34 17.67 9.74
C LYS A 53 2.77 18.97 10.41
N VAL A 54 2.12 20.07 10.02
CA VAL A 54 2.08 21.35 10.74
C VAL A 54 0.62 21.70 10.97
#